data_AF-A0A366FS21-F1
#
_entry.id   AF-A0A366FS21-F1
#
_cell.length_a   1.000
_cell.length_b   1.000
_cell.length_c   1.000
_cell.angle_alpha   90.00
_cell.angle_beta   90.00
_cell.angle_gamma   90.00
#
_symmetry.space_group_name_H-M   'P 1'
#
loop_
_entity.id
_entity.type
_entity.pdbx_description
1 polymer ?
#
loop_
_entity_poly.entity_id
_entity_poly.type
_entity_poly.pdbx_seq_one_letter_code
_entity_poly.pdbx_strand_id
1 'polypeptide(L)'
;MTRLAVAALVLVGLCAAASAARADEPPAATAPFDYYVLALSWSPGFCALGGERKSPRQCAPGAGYGFVVHGLWPDNRFGPDPEDCGDADVSDADLAAARGLYPTDGLAAYEYRKHGTCSGLAPADYFAAVRAARDGLAIPPQFQGVSAWTRMDPEAIRRAFIAANANMRPDNLAVTCARGQLVDVRVCLSKTLRAFAACPQVARNSCRRDSILVAPLR
;
A
#
# COMPACT_ATOMS: atom_id res chain seq x y z
N MET A 1 -73.32 -7.61 42.12
CA MET A 1 -72.16 -8.51 41.90
C MET A 1 -71.79 -8.45 40.42
N THR A 2 -70.75 -7.69 40.03
CA THR A 2 -69.93 -7.79 38.78
C THR A 2 -69.12 -6.49 38.65
N ARG A 3 -67.87 -6.43 39.13
CA ARG A 3 -66.58 -6.66 38.44
C ARG A 3 -66.15 -5.54 37.46
N LEU A 4 -65.04 -4.88 37.84
CA LEU A 4 -64.24 -3.90 37.09
C LEU A 4 -63.71 -4.44 35.76
N ALA A 5 -63.44 -3.54 34.81
CA ALA A 5 -62.27 -3.62 33.93
C ALA A 5 -61.85 -2.22 33.46
N VAL A 6 -60.69 -1.76 33.93
CA VAL A 6 -59.95 -0.61 33.39
C VAL A 6 -59.16 -1.11 32.18
N ALA A 7 -59.40 -0.53 31.01
CA ALA A 7 -58.61 -0.81 29.82
C ALA A 7 -57.56 0.30 29.64
N ALA A 8 -56.29 -0.04 29.92
CA ALA A 8 -55.13 0.69 29.46
C ALA A 8 -54.39 -0.20 28.46
N LEU A 9 -53.89 0.38 27.36
CA LEU A 9 -52.73 0.01 26.53
C LEU A 9 -52.98 0.51 25.10
N VAL A 10 -52.02 0.97 24.29
CA VAL A 10 -50.63 1.44 24.41
C VAL A 10 -50.36 2.02 23.01
N LEU A 11 -49.79 3.22 22.90
CA LEU A 11 -49.35 3.75 21.60
C LEU A 11 -48.14 2.92 21.13
N VAL A 12 -48.31 2.14 20.06
CA VAL A 12 -47.20 1.52 19.35
C VAL A 12 -46.61 2.56 18.38
N GLY A 13 -45.55 3.22 18.81
CA GLY A 13 -44.72 4.04 17.92
C GLY A 13 -43.89 3.14 17.00
N LEU A 14 -44.17 3.19 15.69
CA LEU A 14 -43.27 2.63 14.67
C LEU A 14 -42.01 3.49 14.58
N CYS A 15 -40.96 3.12 15.33
CA CYS A 15 -39.61 3.58 15.02
C CYS A 15 -39.10 2.78 13.82
N ALA A 16 -39.28 3.34 12.61
CA ALA A 16 -38.56 2.89 11.44
C ALA A 16 -37.07 3.23 11.61
N ALA A 17 -36.26 2.27 12.06
CA ALA A 17 -34.82 2.39 12.04
C ALA A 17 -34.35 2.32 10.57
N ALA A 18 -34.19 3.49 9.96
CA ALA A 18 -33.47 3.59 8.69
C ALA A 18 -32.02 3.15 8.93
N SER A 19 -31.66 1.96 8.44
CA SER A 19 -30.26 1.55 8.32
C SER A 19 -29.60 2.48 7.31
N ALA A 20 -28.91 3.51 7.81
CA ALA A 20 -27.92 4.21 7.02
C ALA A 20 -26.82 3.20 6.69
N ALA A 21 -26.85 2.63 5.49
CA ALA A 21 -25.74 1.88 4.95
C ALA A 21 -24.49 2.77 5.05
N ARG A 22 -23.46 2.29 5.78
CA ARG A 22 -22.16 2.95 5.85
C ARG A 22 -21.53 2.89 4.45
N ALA A 23 -21.76 3.92 3.66
CA ALA A 23 -21.25 4.03 2.29
C ALA A 23 -19.71 4.15 2.19
N ASP A 24 -19.00 4.18 3.33
CA ASP A 24 -17.55 4.34 3.43
C ASP A 24 -16.80 3.08 3.88
N GLU A 25 -17.49 1.96 4.12
CA GLU A 25 -16.81 0.73 4.53
C GLU A 25 -16.31 -0.04 3.30
N PRO A 26 -14.99 -0.30 3.17
CA PRO A 26 -14.47 -1.08 2.05
C PRO A 26 -15.10 -2.47 2.04
N PRO A 27 -15.20 -3.13 0.86
CA PRO A 27 -15.74 -4.48 0.77
C PRO A 27 -15.04 -5.42 1.74
N ALA A 28 -15.79 -6.41 2.23
CA ALA A 28 -15.27 -7.39 3.17
C ALA A 28 -14.09 -8.14 2.53
N ALA A 29 -12.95 -8.10 3.21
CA ALA A 29 -11.74 -8.76 2.76
C ALA A 29 -11.91 -10.28 2.73
N THR A 30 -11.33 -10.93 1.72
CA THR A 30 -11.33 -12.40 1.61
C THR A 30 -10.58 -13.04 2.79
N ALA A 31 -9.55 -12.36 3.30
CA ALA A 31 -8.86 -12.70 4.53
C ALA A 31 -8.80 -11.49 5.47
N PRO A 32 -8.94 -11.66 6.80
CA PRO A 32 -8.79 -10.56 7.73
C PRO A 32 -7.37 -9.99 7.70
N PHE A 33 -7.27 -8.67 7.59
CA PHE A 33 -6.03 -7.92 7.69
C PHE A 33 -6.24 -6.64 8.52
N ASP A 34 -5.19 -5.93 8.93
CA ASP A 34 -5.32 -4.73 9.77
C ASP A 34 -5.10 -3.42 8.99
N TYR A 35 -4.14 -3.40 8.07
CA TYR A 35 -3.76 -2.24 7.28
C TYR A 35 -3.17 -2.67 5.93
N TYR A 36 -2.97 -1.71 5.03
CA TYR A 36 -2.22 -1.95 3.80
C TYR A 36 -0.76 -1.51 3.97
N VAL A 37 0.17 -2.20 3.32
CA VAL A 37 1.53 -1.73 3.07
C VAL A 37 1.67 -1.38 1.59
N LEU A 38 1.85 -0.10 1.29
CA LEU A 38 2.30 0.35 -0.02
C LEU A 38 3.82 0.19 -0.09
N ALA A 39 4.30 -0.77 -0.89
CA ALA A 39 5.71 -0.98 -1.14
C ALA A 39 6.13 -0.21 -2.40
N LEU A 40 7.06 0.73 -2.24
CA LEU A 40 7.65 1.50 -3.34
C LEU A 40 9.10 1.11 -3.55
N SER A 41 9.41 0.47 -4.67
CA SER A 41 10.78 0.12 -5.01
C SER A 41 11.52 1.30 -5.61
N TRP A 42 12.75 1.55 -5.15
CA TRP A 42 13.70 2.43 -5.83
C TRP A 42 14.25 1.72 -7.05
N SER A 43 13.65 1.99 -8.21
CA SER A 43 13.95 1.29 -9.47
C SER A 43 15.44 1.24 -9.82
N PRO A 44 16.23 2.32 -9.67
CA PRO A 44 17.65 2.27 -9.95
C PRO A 44 18.43 1.34 -9.00
N GLY A 45 18.02 1.27 -7.74
CA GLY A 45 18.62 0.34 -6.77
C GLY A 45 18.30 -1.11 -7.10
N PHE A 46 17.05 -1.39 -7.48
CA PHE A 46 16.64 -2.69 -7.99
C PHE A 46 17.49 -3.11 -9.22
N CYS A 47 17.67 -2.21 -10.19
CA CYS A 47 18.48 -2.49 -11.38
C CYS A 47 19.96 -2.70 -11.03
N ALA A 48 20.54 -1.85 -10.18
CA ALA A 48 21.94 -2.00 -9.73
C ALA A 48 22.23 -3.32 -9.01
N LEU A 49 21.19 -3.99 -8.49
CA LEU A 49 21.28 -5.29 -7.82
C LEU A 49 20.97 -6.48 -8.75
N GLY A 50 20.98 -6.27 -10.07
CA GLY A 50 20.75 -7.32 -11.08
C GLY A 50 19.30 -7.45 -11.53
N GLY A 51 18.50 -6.38 -11.37
CA GLY A 51 17.11 -6.32 -11.79
C GLY A 51 16.90 -6.47 -13.30
N GLU A 52 17.93 -6.24 -14.13
CA GLU A 52 17.83 -6.33 -15.59
C GLU A 52 17.29 -7.68 -16.07
N ARG A 53 17.62 -8.77 -15.38
CA ARG A 53 17.14 -10.12 -15.73
C ARG A 53 15.63 -10.28 -15.59
N LYS A 54 15.02 -9.57 -14.66
CA LYS A 54 13.58 -9.65 -14.37
C LYS A 54 12.79 -8.58 -15.11
N SER A 55 13.37 -7.38 -15.27
CA SER A 55 12.69 -6.22 -15.84
C SER A 55 13.63 -5.42 -16.75
N PRO A 56 13.98 -5.96 -17.93
CA PRO A 56 14.98 -5.35 -18.82
C PRO A 56 14.55 -3.95 -19.31
N ARG A 57 13.24 -3.72 -19.53
CA ARG A 57 12.72 -2.41 -19.94
C ARG A 57 12.81 -1.37 -18.82
N GLN A 58 12.51 -1.75 -17.58
CA GLN A 58 12.64 -0.86 -16.42
C GLN A 58 14.10 -0.47 -16.16
N CYS A 59 15.03 -1.38 -16.47
CA CYS A 59 16.46 -1.18 -16.27
C CYS A 59 17.21 -0.71 -17.52
N ALA A 60 16.49 -0.40 -18.61
CA ALA A 60 17.10 0.14 -19.81
C ALA A 60 17.69 1.54 -19.55
N PRO A 61 18.78 1.91 -20.24
CA PRO A 61 19.24 3.30 -20.26
C PRO A 61 18.13 4.24 -20.75
N GLY A 62 17.97 5.40 -20.10
CA GLY A 62 16.93 6.39 -20.39
C GLY A 62 15.54 6.05 -19.86
N ALA A 63 15.37 4.94 -19.12
CA ALA A 63 14.07 4.55 -18.58
C ALA A 63 13.56 5.53 -17.51
N GLY A 64 14.44 6.25 -16.82
CA GLY A 64 14.08 7.38 -15.95
C GLY A 64 13.24 7.06 -14.71
N TYR A 65 12.98 5.78 -14.41
CA TYR A 65 12.18 5.38 -13.26
C TYR A 65 12.89 5.67 -11.93
N GLY A 66 12.23 6.42 -11.04
CA GLY A 66 12.59 6.58 -9.63
C GLY A 66 11.89 5.56 -8.73
N PHE A 67 11.10 6.03 -7.77
CA PHE A 67 10.19 5.16 -7.00
C PHE A 67 9.03 4.70 -7.87
N VAL A 68 8.85 3.39 -7.96
CA VAL A 68 7.76 2.70 -8.68
C VAL A 68 6.97 1.85 -7.69
N VAL A 69 5.70 1.56 -7.99
CA VAL A 69 4.93 0.64 -7.16
C VAL A 69 5.50 -0.77 -7.32
N HIS A 70 5.86 -1.37 -6.18
CA HIS A 70 6.07 -2.81 -6.07
C HIS A 70 4.73 -3.48 -5.84
N GLY A 71 3.94 -3.03 -4.86
CA GLY A 71 2.61 -3.56 -4.57
C GLY A 71 1.88 -2.85 -3.43
N LEU A 72 0.63 -3.22 -3.23
CA LEU A 72 -0.22 -2.80 -2.10
C LEU A 72 -0.69 -4.06 -1.35
N TRP A 73 -0.14 -4.30 -0.16
CA TRP A 73 -0.27 -5.59 0.51
C TRP A 73 -1.19 -5.48 1.73
N PRO A 74 -2.30 -6.23 1.80
CA PRO A 74 -2.97 -6.48 3.07
C PRO A 74 -1.99 -7.09 4.07
N ASP A 75 -1.89 -6.51 5.27
CA ASP A 75 -0.85 -6.84 6.26
C ASP A 75 -1.46 -6.79 7.68
N ASN A 76 -0.87 -7.55 8.60
CA ASN A 76 -1.38 -7.74 9.95
C ASN A 76 -0.46 -7.11 11.01
N ARG A 77 -1.07 -6.49 12.02
CA ARG A 77 -0.31 -5.99 13.18
C ARG A 77 0.29 -7.15 13.97
N PHE A 78 -0.40 -8.28 14.00
CA PHE A 78 -0.02 -9.50 14.69
C PHE A 78 -0.41 -10.72 13.87
N GLY A 79 0.47 -11.72 13.81
CA GLY A 79 0.23 -12.94 13.03
C GLY A 79 0.77 -12.85 11.61
N PRO A 80 0.49 -13.87 10.78
CA PRO A 80 0.95 -13.91 9.40
C PRO A 80 0.19 -12.91 8.52
N ASP A 81 0.89 -12.33 7.56
CA ASP A 81 0.28 -11.51 6.51
C ASP A 81 -0.44 -12.43 5.50
N PRO A 82 -1.66 -12.07 5.05
CA PRO A 82 -2.38 -12.88 4.10
C PRO A 82 -1.75 -12.79 2.70
N GLU A 83 -1.51 -13.94 2.09
CA GLU A 83 -1.05 -14.09 0.72
C GLU A 83 -1.84 -15.21 0.05
N ASP A 84 -1.96 -15.17 -1.28
CA ASP A 84 -2.55 -16.21 -2.12
C ASP A 84 -4.00 -16.60 -1.70
N CYS A 85 -4.85 -15.60 -1.44
CA CYS A 85 -6.20 -15.80 -0.88
C CYS A 85 -7.29 -16.18 -1.91
N GLY A 86 -6.94 -16.35 -3.17
CA GLY A 86 -7.89 -16.74 -4.21
C GLY A 86 -7.25 -16.86 -5.60
N ASP A 87 -8.03 -17.40 -6.54
CA ASP A 87 -7.57 -17.76 -7.88
C ASP A 87 -8.05 -16.78 -8.98
N ALA A 88 -8.38 -15.55 -8.60
CA ALA A 88 -8.88 -14.56 -9.54
C ALA A 88 -7.83 -14.22 -10.60
N ASP A 89 -8.21 -14.31 -11.87
CA ASP A 89 -7.36 -13.93 -12.99
C ASP A 89 -7.42 -12.42 -13.24
N VAL A 90 -6.38 -11.88 -13.88
CA VAL A 90 -6.29 -10.46 -14.23
C VAL A 90 -6.37 -10.35 -15.75
N SER A 91 -7.48 -9.79 -16.23
CA SER A 91 -7.67 -9.58 -17.66
C SER A 91 -6.83 -8.41 -18.19
N ASP A 92 -6.63 -8.34 -19.50
CA ASP A 92 -6.03 -7.16 -20.15
C ASP A 92 -6.82 -5.87 -19.87
N ALA A 93 -8.14 -5.97 -19.70
CA ALA A 93 -9.00 -4.86 -19.34
C ALA A 93 -8.76 -4.38 -17.91
N ASP A 94 -8.45 -5.28 -16.98
CA ASP A 94 -8.08 -4.91 -15.61
C ASP A 94 -6.70 -4.23 -15.56
N LEU A 95 -5.74 -4.74 -16.33
CA LEU A 95 -4.40 -4.15 -16.45
C LEU A 95 -4.43 -2.72 -17.01
N ALA A 96 -5.49 -2.36 -17.74
CA ALA A 96 -5.71 -0.99 -18.16
C ALA A 96 -5.72 0.00 -16.97
N ALA A 97 -6.26 -0.40 -15.81
CA ALA A 97 -6.29 0.39 -14.59
C ALA A 97 -4.91 0.48 -13.89
N ALA A 98 -4.05 -0.52 -14.10
CA ALA A 98 -2.70 -0.59 -13.56
C ALA A 98 -1.67 0.27 -14.33
N ARG A 99 -2.02 0.78 -15.51
CA ARG A 99 -1.11 1.53 -16.40
C ARG A 99 -0.42 2.69 -15.67
N GLY A 100 0.91 2.70 -15.74
CA GLY A 100 1.76 3.73 -15.14
C GLY A 100 1.97 3.58 -13.62
N LEU A 101 1.38 2.59 -12.96
CA LEU A 101 1.63 2.32 -11.53
C LEU A 101 2.83 1.39 -11.38
N TYR A 102 2.85 0.30 -12.15
CA TYR A 102 3.86 -0.73 -12.13
C TYR A 102 4.81 -0.62 -13.33
N PRO A 103 6.07 -1.07 -13.21
CA PRO A 103 7.00 -1.11 -14.34
C PRO A 103 6.62 -2.10 -15.44
N THR A 104 5.85 -3.15 -15.11
CA THR A 104 5.38 -4.15 -16.07
C THR A 104 4.00 -4.68 -15.68
N ASP A 105 3.20 -5.06 -16.69
CA ASP A 105 1.90 -5.71 -16.48
C ASP A 105 2.04 -7.06 -15.78
N GLY A 106 3.14 -7.79 -16.04
CA GLY A 106 3.44 -9.05 -15.36
C GLY A 106 3.63 -8.86 -13.85
N LEU A 107 4.25 -7.75 -13.42
CA LEU A 107 4.32 -7.41 -12.00
C LEU A 107 2.93 -7.07 -11.44
N ALA A 108 2.16 -6.22 -12.14
CA ALA A 108 0.82 -5.85 -11.70
C ALA A 108 -0.07 -7.09 -11.49
N ALA A 109 -0.06 -8.03 -12.45
CA ALA A 109 -0.83 -9.27 -12.38
C ALA A 109 -0.34 -10.20 -11.26
N TYR A 110 0.99 -10.30 -11.04
CA TYR A 110 1.56 -11.07 -9.94
C TYR A 110 1.12 -10.52 -8.58
N GLU A 111 1.21 -9.21 -8.39
CA GLU A 111 0.87 -8.54 -7.14
C GLU A 111 -0.62 -8.64 -6.82
N TYR A 112 -1.48 -8.55 -7.84
CA TYR A 112 -2.90 -8.81 -7.62
C TYR A 112 -3.16 -10.26 -7.18
N ARG A 113 -2.64 -11.26 -7.89
CA ARG A 113 -2.88 -12.67 -7.53
C ARG A 113 -2.39 -12.99 -6.12
N LYS A 114 -1.19 -12.53 -5.77
CA LYS A 114 -0.57 -12.82 -4.48
C LYS A 114 -1.17 -12.02 -3.32
N HIS A 115 -1.45 -10.74 -3.52
CA HIS A 115 -1.83 -9.83 -2.43
C HIS A 115 -3.21 -9.19 -2.63
N GLY A 116 -3.55 -8.82 -3.87
CA GLY A 116 -4.84 -8.22 -4.20
C GLY A 116 -6.04 -9.12 -3.90
N THR A 117 -5.93 -10.42 -4.13
CA THR A 117 -6.98 -11.42 -3.83
C THR A 117 -7.39 -11.43 -2.35
N CYS A 118 -6.46 -11.10 -1.45
CA CYS A 118 -6.70 -11.02 -0.01
C CYS A 118 -7.50 -9.78 0.41
N SER A 119 -7.53 -8.73 -0.42
CA SER A 119 -8.24 -7.48 -0.13
C SER A 119 -9.77 -7.59 -0.27
N GLY A 120 -10.27 -8.61 -0.98
CA GLY A 120 -11.68 -8.71 -1.38
C GLY A 120 -12.07 -7.80 -2.56
N LEU A 121 -11.13 -7.05 -3.13
CA LEU A 121 -11.38 -6.19 -4.29
C LEU A 121 -11.27 -6.97 -5.61
N ALA A 122 -12.15 -6.63 -6.55
CA ALA A 122 -11.97 -7.02 -7.95
C ALA A 122 -10.66 -6.40 -8.52
N PRO A 123 -10.05 -6.97 -9.56
CA PRO A 123 -8.74 -6.52 -10.05
C PRO A 123 -8.70 -5.02 -10.39
N ALA A 124 -9.68 -4.51 -11.14
CA ALA A 124 -9.77 -3.09 -11.48
C ALA A 124 -9.86 -2.18 -10.24
N ASP A 125 -10.65 -2.56 -9.24
CA ASP A 125 -10.82 -1.80 -7.99
C ASP A 125 -9.55 -1.85 -7.13
N TYR A 126 -8.86 -2.99 -7.11
CA TYR A 126 -7.55 -3.10 -6.46
C TYR A 126 -6.53 -2.16 -7.10
N PHE A 127 -6.44 -2.12 -8.42
CA PHE A 127 -5.51 -1.20 -9.09
C PHE A 127 -5.91 0.28 -8.93
N ALA A 128 -7.20 0.58 -8.81
CA ALA A 128 -7.66 1.91 -8.42
C ALA A 128 -7.22 2.26 -6.99
N ALA A 129 -7.30 1.31 -6.06
CA ALA A 129 -6.81 1.47 -4.68
C ALA A 129 -5.28 1.67 -4.63
N VAL A 130 -4.52 0.91 -5.43
CA VAL A 130 -3.06 1.09 -5.59
C VAL A 130 -2.75 2.51 -6.07
N ARG A 131 -3.49 3.01 -7.06
CA ARG A 131 -3.33 4.38 -7.57
C ARG A 131 -3.61 5.41 -6.50
N ALA A 132 -4.74 5.29 -5.79
CA ALA A 132 -5.09 6.19 -4.71
C ALA A 132 -4.03 6.20 -3.60
N ALA A 133 -3.50 5.04 -3.23
CA ALA A 133 -2.40 4.93 -2.26
C ALA A 133 -1.12 5.61 -2.76
N ARG A 134 -0.74 5.39 -4.03
CA ARG A 134 0.46 5.98 -4.63
C ARG A 134 0.35 7.51 -4.75
N ASP A 135 -0.79 8.00 -5.21
CA ASP A 135 -1.04 9.43 -5.46
C ASP A 135 -1.19 10.20 -4.14
N GLY A 136 -1.67 9.53 -3.08
CA GLY A 136 -1.72 10.08 -1.72
C GLY A 136 -0.36 10.22 -1.03
N LEU A 137 0.73 9.74 -1.64
CA LEU A 137 2.08 9.79 -1.08
C LEU A 137 3.01 10.74 -1.85
N ALA A 138 3.51 11.76 -1.16
CA ALA A 138 4.54 12.64 -1.66
C ALA A 138 5.92 11.98 -1.60
N ILE A 139 6.62 11.95 -2.73
CA ILE A 139 8.04 11.55 -2.80
C ILE A 139 8.91 12.76 -2.46
N PRO A 140 9.85 12.65 -1.49
CA PRO A 140 10.71 13.75 -1.12
C PRO A 140 11.52 14.30 -2.31
N PRO A 141 11.70 15.63 -2.43
CA PRO A 141 12.34 16.25 -3.60
C PRO A 141 13.73 15.71 -3.93
N GLN A 142 14.53 15.30 -2.94
CA GLN A 142 15.87 14.77 -3.19
C GLN A 142 15.89 13.41 -3.90
N PHE A 143 14.74 12.74 -4.04
CA PHE A 143 14.60 11.53 -4.86
C PHE A 143 14.05 11.83 -6.27
N GLN A 144 13.79 13.09 -6.58
CA GLN A 144 13.39 13.55 -7.90
C GLN A 144 14.66 13.97 -8.66
N GLY A 145 14.94 13.33 -9.79
CA GLY A 145 16.06 13.71 -10.65
C GLY A 145 17.46 13.33 -10.10
N VAL A 146 17.58 12.25 -9.33
CA VAL A 146 18.89 11.77 -8.84
C VAL A 146 19.80 11.43 -10.02
N SER A 147 20.85 12.22 -10.23
CA SER A 147 21.74 12.11 -11.40
C SER A 147 23.11 11.49 -11.10
N ALA A 148 23.46 11.32 -9.82
CA ALA A 148 24.70 10.69 -9.39
C ALA A 148 24.49 9.75 -8.19
N TRP A 149 25.39 8.77 -8.06
CA TRP A 149 25.46 7.92 -6.89
C TRP A 149 25.64 8.76 -5.62
N THR A 150 24.73 8.60 -4.67
CA THR A 150 24.73 9.36 -3.44
C THR A 150 24.75 8.41 -2.24
N ARG A 151 25.39 8.82 -1.15
CA ARG A 151 25.31 8.13 0.14
C ARG A 151 24.33 8.85 1.04
N MET A 152 23.43 8.11 1.66
CA MET A 152 22.43 8.65 2.59
C MET A 152 22.31 7.75 3.82
N ASP A 153 22.07 8.37 4.96
CA ASP A 153 21.63 7.69 6.18
C ASP A 153 20.15 7.25 5.99
N PRO A 154 19.80 5.96 6.17
CA PRO A 154 18.41 5.50 6.12
C PRO A 154 17.46 6.28 7.02
N GLU A 155 17.92 6.76 8.18
CA GLU A 155 17.13 7.59 9.08
C GLU A 155 16.88 8.98 8.49
N ALA A 156 17.86 9.56 7.79
CA ALA A 156 17.66 10.81 7.04
C ALA A 156 16.63 10.62 5.91
N ILE A 157 16.65 9.47 5.21
CA ILE A 157 15.63 9.13 4.20
C ILE A 157 14.24 9.07 4.84
N ARG A 158 14.11 8.35 5.97
CA ARG A 158 12.85 8.23 6.70
C ARG A 158 12.31 9.59 7.15
N ARG A 159 13.16 10.45 7.72
CA ARG A 159 12.80 11.81 8.12
C ARG A 159 12.33 12.66 6.95
N ALA A 160 12.92 12.50 5.77
CA ALA A 160 12.48 13.25 4.60
C ALA A 160 11.10 12.81 4.09
N PHE A 161 10.79 11.51 4.15
CA PHE A 161 9.44 11.02 3.86
C PHE A 161 8.41 11.58 4.86
N ILE A 162 8.76 11.60 6.15
CA ILE A 162 7.91 12.20 7.19
C ILE A 162 7.70 13.70 6.92
N ALA A 163 8.77 14.43 6.60
CA ALA A 163 8.68 15.87 6.33
C ALA A 163 7.84 16.18 5.08
N ALA A 164 7.86 15.30 4.07
CA ALA A 164 7.09 15.47 2.84
C ALA A 164 5.61 15.10 2.99
N ASN A 165 5.23 14.35 4.04
CA ASN A 165 3.89 13.78 4.18
C ASN A 165 3.26 14.13 5.54
N ALA A 166 2.24 14.99 5.53
CA ALA A 166 1.55 15.41 6.74
C ALA A 166 0.97 14.22 7.54
N ASN A 167 1.10 14.27 8.87
CA ASN A 167 0.65 13.22 9.80
C ASN A 167 1.37 11.87 9.71
N MET A 168 2.40 11.74 8.86
CA MET A 168 3.25 10.55 8.85
C MET A 168 4.16 10.53 10.10
N ARG A 169 4.29 9.36 10.73
CA ARG A 169 5.10 9.13 11.92
C ARG A 169 6.17 8.06 11.68
N PRO A 170 7.22 7.99 12.51
CA PRO A 170 8.29 6.99 12.41
C PRO A 170 7.82 5.53 12.31
N ASP A 171 6.71 5.20 12.95
CA ASP A 171 6.14 3.85 13.00
C ASP A 171 5.14 3.55 11.87
N ASN A 172 5.02 4.44 10.87
CA ASN A 172 4.17 4.23 9.69
C ASN A 172 4.95 3.81 8.45
N LEU A 173 6.27 3.70 8.51
CA LEU A 173 7.08 3.39 7.34
C LEU A 173 8.38 2.66 7.69
N ALA A 174 8.95 2.03 6.67
CA ALA A 174 10.28 1.45 6.71
C ALA A 174 11.09 1.82 5.46
N VAL A 175 12.38 2.12 5.65
CA VAL A 175 13.35 2.28 4.56
C VAL A 175 14.14 0.98 4.48
N THR A 176 14.06 0.22 3.40
CA THR A 176 14.73 -1.07 3.26
C THR A 176 15.96 -0.97 2.37
N CYS A 177 16.94 -1.84 2.63
CA CYS A 177 18.17 -1.88 1.86
C CYS A 177 18.61 -3.32 1.59
N ALA A 178 19.26 -3.55 0.45
CA ALA A 178 19.91 -4.81 0.13
C ALA A 178 21.34 -4.54 -0.33
N ARG A 179 22.31 -5.31 0.19
CA ARG A 179 23.76 -5.13 -0.12
C ARG A 179 24.26 -3.68 -0.02
N GLY A 180 23.70 -2.89 0.90
CA GLY A 180 24.09 -1.50 1.13
C GLY A 180 23.44 -0.50 0.19
N GLN A 181 22.46 -0.91 -0.61
CA GLN A 181 21.71 -0.09 -1.57
C GLN A 181 20.27 0.10 -1.12
N LEU A 182 19.71 1.30 -1.28
CA LEU A 182 18.26 1.56 -1.13
C LEU A 182 17.46 0.70 -2.10
N VAL A 183 16.50 -0.07 -1.60
CA VAL A 183 15.64 -0.92 -2.45
C VAL A 183 14.17 -0.58 -2.34
N ASP A 184 13.62 -0.36 -1.14
CA ASP A 184 12.22 0.08 -1.01
C ASP A 184 12.04 1.15 0.08
N VAL A 185 10.94 1.87 -0.04
CA VAL A 185 10.25 2.48 1.10
C VAL A 185 8.88 1.83 1.20
N ARG A 186 8.56 1.30 2.38
CA ARG A 186 7.28 0.66 2.67
C ARG A 186 6.47 1.58 3.57
N VAL A 187 5.25 1.91 3.18
CA VAL A 187 4.39 2.85 3.91
C VAL A 187 3.09 2.15 4.29
N CYS A 188 2.71 2.25 5.55
CA CYS A 188 1.52 1.62 6.07
C CYS A 188 0.33 2.59 6.06
N LEU A 189 -0.79 2.12 5.54
CA LEU A 189 -1.99 2.90 5.28
C LEU A 189 -3.20 2.20 5.92
N SER A 190 -4.12 2.98 6.47
CA SER A 190 -5.43 2.48 6.89
C SER A 190 -6.14 1.75 5.74
N LYS A 191 -7.10 0.87 6.04
CA LYS A 191 -7.88 0.15 5.02
C LYS A 191 -8.62 1.06 4.04
N THR A 192 -9.00 2.27 4.48
CA THR A 192 -9.64 3.27 3.63
C THR A 192 -8.64 4.06 2.78
N LEU A 193 -7.34 3.85 2.98
CA LEU A 193 -6.22 4.57 2.36
C LEU A 193 -6.19 6.07 2.67
N ARG A 194 -7.02 6.55 3.62
CA ARG A 194 -7.15 7.98 3.96
C ARG A 194 -6.20 8.45 5.04
N ALA A 195 -5.55 7.54 5.76
CA ALA A 195 -4.62 7.84 6.84
C ALA A 195 -3.43 6.87 6.86
N PHE A 196 -2.31 7.32 7.41
CA PHE A 196 -1.19 6.44 7.75
C PHE A 196 -1.57 5.55 8.94
N ALA A 197 -1.15 4.28 8.89
CA ALA A 197 -1.39 3.30 9.95
C ALA A 197 -0.11 3.00 10.73
N ALA A 198 -0.22 2.84 12.04
CA ALA A 198 0.89 2.36 12.87
C ALA A 198 1.18 0.89 12.56
N CYS A 199 2.40 0.60 12.13
CA CYS A 199 2.88 -0.73 11.76
C CYS A 199 4.29 -0.97 12.33
N PRO A 200 4.45 -1.05 13.67
CA PRO A 200 5.76 -1.12 14.31
C PRO A 200 6.56 -2.37 13.90
N GLN A 201 5.92 -3.41 13.36
CA GLN A 201 6.63 -4.58 12.82
C GLN A 201 7.35 -4.22 11.51
N VAL A 202 6.63 -3.64 10.54
CA VAL A 202 7.20 -3.12 9.29
C VAL A 202 8.29 -2.10 9.58
N ALA A 203 8.02 -1.10 10.43
CA ALA A 203 8.97 -0.05 10.76
C ALA A 203 10.29 -0.59 11.37
N ARG A 204 10.21 -1.64 12.20
CA ARG A 204 11.39 -2.31 12.81
C ARG A 204 12.28 -3.05 11.81
N ASN A 205 11.75 -3.34 10.62
CA ASN A 205 12.50 -3.94 9.51
C ASN A 205 13.23 -2.91 8.63
N SER A 206 13.27 -1.64 9.05
CA SER A 206 14.10 -0.63 8.42
C SER A 206 15.59 -1.04 8.42
N CYS A 207 16.29 -0.64 7.36
CA CYS A 207 17.73 -0.81 7.19
C CYS A 207 18.47 -0.18 8.38
N ARG A 208 19.33 -0.98 9.03
CA ARG A 208 20.08 -0.56 10.23
C ARG A 208 21.53 -0.13 9.96
N ARG A 209 21.86 0.13 8.69
CA ARG A 209 23.19 0.65 8.32
C ARG A 209 23.22 2.15 8.57
N ASP A 210 24.37 2.67 8.98
CA ASP A 210 24.57 4.12 9.15
C ASP A 210 24.57 4.87 7.81
N SER A 211 24.87 4.17 6.71
CA SER A 211 24.88 4.73 5.37
C SER A 211 24.57 3.66 4.31
N ILE A 212 23.76 4.05 3.34
CA ILE A 212 23.45 3.27 2.13
C ILE A 212 23.65 4.10 0.87
N LEU A 213 23.84 3.42 -0.24
CA LEU A 213 23.89 3.98 -1.58
C LEU A 213 22.48 4.21 -2.13
N VAL A 214 22.33 5.30 -2.85
CA VAL A 214 21.16 5.65 -3.67
C VAL A 214 21.66 5.79 -5.10
N ALA A 215 21.18 4.88 -5.96
CA ALA A 215 21.59 4.82 -7.36
C ALA A 215 20.90 5.93 -8.16
N PRO A 216 21.58 6.53 -9.15
CA PRO A 216 20.99 7.54 -10.02
C PRO A 216 19.93 6.95 -10.94
N LEU A 217 19.01 7.80 -11.41
CA LEU A 217 18.08 7.46 -12.48
C LEU A 217 18.86 6.98 -13.73
N ARG A 218 18.25 6.08 -14.49
CA ARG A 218 18.86 5.43 -15.66
C ARG A 218 18.48 6.11 -16.95
#